data_AF-A2F8X7-F1
#
_entry.id   AF-A2F8X7-F1
#
_cell.length_a   1.000
_cell.length_b   1.000
_cell.length_c   1.000
_cell.angle_alpha   90.00
_cell.angle_beta   90.00
_cell.angle_gamma   90.00
#
_symmetry.space_group_name_H-M   'P 1'
#
loop_
_entity.id
_entity.type
_entity.pdbx_description
1 polymer ?
#
loop_
_entity_poly.entity_id
_entity_poly.type
_entity_poly.pdbx_seq_one_letter_code
_entity_poly.pdbx_strand_id
1 'polypeptide(L)'
;MSAKIPPARRFPKRLSQQELKDKTTKYMNDNGADNHYKAQYYLEAANLVVGMKDPKFFTLQPNTHHTDYKNQAWNIVYQLVLQFLEENNMKLTIDTITKECGSAGLPKNDSDIGSVDDYMERLLDISESLASKQFQARVAEWKAEDAKGLQK
;
A
#
# COMPACT_ATOMS: atom_id res chain seq x y z
N MET A 1 55.93 18.80 -46.07
CA MET A 1 55.20 19.00 -44.80
C MET A 1 54.03 18.04 -44.76
N SER A 2 54.02 17.07 -43.84
CA SER A 2 52.95 16.08 -43.70
C SER A 2 51.90 16.61 -42.72
N ALA A 3 50.67 16.83 -43.20
CA ALA A 3 49.57 17.29 -42.37
C ALA A 3 49.03 16.14 -41.50
N LYS A 4 49.14 16.26 -40.17
CA LYS A 4 48.53 15.32 -39.22
C LYS A 4 47.01 15.49 -39.23
N ILE A 5 46.31 14.49 -39.74
CA ILE A 5 44.84 14.43 -39.72
C ILE A 5 44.39 14.16 -38.26
N PRO A 6 43.42 14.92 -37.71
CA PRO A 6 42.91 14.69 -36.37
C PRO A 6 42.27 13.30 -36.26
N PRO A 7 42.37 12.61 -35.11
CA PRO A 7 41.70 11.33 -34.93
C PRO A 7 40.19 11.50 -35.08
N ALA A 8 39.59 10.74 -36.00
CA ALA A 8 38.15 10.74 -36.22
C ALA A 8 37.41 10.44 -34.90
N ARG A 9 36.29 11.14 -34.65
CA ARG A 9 35.40 10.87 -33.50
C ARG A 9 35.03 9.38 -33.53
N ARG A 10 35.46 8.63 -32.52
CA ARG A 10 35.04 7.24 -32.34
C ARG A 10 33.56 7.25 -32.01
N PHE A 11 32.73 6.85 -32.98
CA PHE A 11 31.32 6.62 -32.70
C PHE A 11 31.20 5.51 -31.65
N PRO A 12 30.31 5.66 -30.66
CA PRO A 12 30.06 4.60 -29.70
C PRO A 12 29.66 3.32 -30.44
N LYS A 13 30.03 2.16 -29.88
CA LYS A 13 29.64 0.85 -30.42
C LYS A 13 28.13 0.85 -30.64
N ARG A 14 27.70 0.51 -31.86
CA ARG A 14 26.28 0.32 -32.17
C ARG A 14 25.81 -0.88 -31.36
N LEU A 15 24.86 -0.66 -30.46
CA LEU A 15 24.12 -1.73 -29.81
C LEU A 15 23.32 -2.48 -30.87
N SER A 16 23.29 -3.81 -30.76
CA SER A 16 22.36 -4.60 -31.56
C SER A 16 20.92 -4.29 -31.14
N GLN A 17 19.97 -4.48 -32.06
CA GLN A 17 18.56 -4.28 -31.76
C GLN A 17 18.08 -5.16 -30.60
N GLN A 18 18.63 -6.37 -30.49
CA GLN A 18 18.29 -7.31 -29.42
C GLN A 18 18.76 -6.79 -28.06
N GLU A 19 20.02 -6.34 -27.95
CA GLU A 19 20.54 -5.77 -26.70
C GLU A 19 19.78 -4.50 -26.28
N LEU A 20 19.28 -3.72 -27.25
CA LEU A 20 18.45 -2.55 -26.96
C LEU A 20 17.11 -2.96 -26.37
N LYS A 21 16.44 -3.97 -26.95
CA LYS A 21 15.18 -4.52 -26.43
C LYS A 21 15.38 -5.06 -25.01
N ASP A 22 16.40 -5.88 -24.79
CA ASP A 22 16.65 -6.49 -23.48
C ASP A 22 16.90 -5.43 -22.39
N LYS A 23 17.70 -4.40 -22.70
CA LYS A 23 17.92 -3.26 -21.79
C LYS A 23 16.64 -2.47 -21.51
N THR A 24 15.81 -2.28 -22.53
CA THR A 24 14.57 -1.52 -22.42
C THR A 24 13.57 -2.30 -21.55
N THR A 25 13.37 -3.59 -21.83
CA THR A 25 12.50 -4.47 -21.04
C THR A 25 12.98 -4.54 -19.60
N LYS A 26 14.28 -4.73 -19.36
CA LYS A 26 14.83 -4.72 -17.99
C LYS A 26 14.54 -3.40 -17.28
N TYR A 27 14.81 -2.27 -17.94
CA TYR A 27 14.54 -0.95 -17.37
C TYR A 27 13.05 -0.75 -17.06
N MET A 28 12.15 -1.16 -17.96
CA MET A 28 10.70 -1.06 -17.73
C MET A 28 10.26 -1.93 -16.54
N ASN A 29 10.79 -3.15 -16.42
CA ASN A 29 10.47 -4.07 -15.34
C ASN A 29 11.01 -3.57 -13.99
N ASP A 30 12.25 -3.07 -13.96
CA ASP A 30 12.87 -2.49 -12.77
C ASP A 30 12.09 -1.27 -12.26
N ASN A 31 11.41 -0.54 -13.16
CA ASN A 31 10.52 0.58 -12.83
C ASN A 31 9.05 0.17 -12.63
N GLY A 32 8.75 -1.13 -12.56
CA GLY A 32 7.42 -1.62 -12.20
C GLY A 32 6.36 -1.53 -13.30
N ALA A 33 6.75 -1.53 -14.59
CA ALA A 33 5.80 -1.55 -15.69
C ALA A 33 4.81 -2.73 -15.59
N ASP A 34 5.31 -3.92 -15.21
CA ASP A 34 4.47 -5.11 -15.00
C ASP A 34 3.42 -4.90 -13.90
N ASN A 35 3.78 -4.20 -12.81
CA ASN A 35 2.85 -3.91 -11.72
C ASN A 35 1.76 -2.93 -12.17
N HIS A 36 2.13 -1.93 -12.97
CA HIS A 36 1.18 -1.00 -13.57
C HIS A 36 0.15 -1.72 -14.46
N TYR A 37 0.62 -2.59 -15.36
CA TYR A 37 -0.28 -3.36 -16.24
C TYR A 37 -1.17 -4.32 -15.47
N LYS A 38 -0.66 -4.95 -14.40
CA LYS A 38 -1.48 -5.78 -13.51
C LYS A 38 -2.57 -4.95 -12.84
N ALA A 39 -2.23 -3.80 -12.27
CA ALA A 39 -3.21 -2.91 -11.63
C ALA A 39 -4.30 -2.46 -12.63
N GLN A 40 -3.89 -2.12 -13.86
CA GLN A 40 -4.83 -1.79 -14.93
C GLN A 40 -5.75 -2.98 -15.27
N TYR A 41 -5.19 -4.18 -15.40
CA TYR A 41 -5.97 -5.39 -15.66
C TYR A 41 -7.02 -5.65 -14.57
N TYR A 42 -6.64 -5.53 -13.30
CA TYR A 42 -7.57 -5.72 -12.19
C TYR A 42 -8.67 -4.67 -12.16
N LEU A 43 -8.35 -3.41 -12.45
CA LEU A 43 -9.34 -2.35 -12.55
C LEU A 43 -10.38 -2.65 -13.65
N GLU A 44 -9.93 -3.02 -14.84
CA GLU A 44 -10.82 -3.37 -15.95
C GLU A 44 -11.66 -4.61 -15.64
N ALA A 45 -11.06 -5.63 -15.01
CA ALA A 45 -11.78 -6.82 -14.57
C ALA A 45 -12.86 -6.44 -13.53
N ALA A 46 -12.52 -5.61 -12.54
CA ALA A 46 -13.46 -5.13 -11.53
C ALA A 46 -14.59 -4.31 -12.17
N ASN A 47 -14.29 -3.49 -13.18
CA ASN A 47 -15.28 -2.71 -13.91
C ASN A 47 -16.32 -3.56 -14.63
N LEU A 48 -15.87 -4.68 -15.21
CA LEU A 48 -16.74 -5.59 -15.94
C LEU A 48 -17.52 -6.52 -15.03
N VAL A 49 -16.90 -7.01 -13.96
CA VAL A 49 -17.41 -8.13 -13.17
C VAL A 49 -18.17 -7.68 -11.92
N VAL A 50 -17.68 -6.68 -11.20
CA VAL A 50 -18.27 -6.26 -9.92
C VAL A 50 -19.66 -5.69 -10.14
N GLY A 51 -20.66 -6.29 -9.49
CA GLY A 51 -22.07 -5.92 -9.60
C GLY A 51 -22.86 -6.69 -10.68
N MET A 52 -22.22 -7.58 -11.43
CA MET A 52 -22.93 -8.48 -12.34
C MET A 52 -23.78 -9.50 -11.57
N LYS A 53 -25.00 -9.75 -12.06
CA LYS A 53 -25.94 -10.74 -11.49
C LYS A 53 -25.84 -12.13 -12.14
N ASP A 54 -24.95 -12.31 -13.12
CA ASP A 54 -24.75 -13.60 -13.77
C ASP A 54 -24.10 -14.58 -12.78
N PRO A 55 -24.70 -15.76 -12.53
CA PRO A 55 -24.13 -16.77 -11.63
C PRO A 55 -22.68 -17.16 -11.94
N LYS A 56 -22.26 -17.07 -13.21
CA LYS A 56 -20.89 -17.40 -13.63
C LYS A 56 -19.83 -16.53 -12.96
N PHE A 57 -20.20 -15.32 -12.54
CA PHE A 57 -19.31 -14.33 -11.96
C PHE A 57 -19.51 -14.16 -10.45
N PHE A 58 -20.32 -15.01 -9.82
CA PHE A 58 -20.59 -14.91 -8.38
C PHE A 58 -19.34 -15.13 -7.53
N THR A 59 -18.45 -16.03 -7.94
CA THR A 59 -17.17 -16.30 -7.26
C THR A 59 -16.14 -15.18 -7.42
N LEU A 60 -16.33 -14.29 -8.40
CA LEU A 60 -15.47 -13.14 -8.65
C LEU A 60 -16.00 -11.87 -7.98
N GLN A 61 -17.14 -11.92 -7.31
CA GLN A 61 -17.63 -10.78 -6.54
C GLN A 61 -16.77 -10.60 -5.29
N PRO A 62 -16.32 -9.37 -4.99
CA PRO A 62 -15.59 -9.10 -3.76
C PRO A 62 -16.48 -9.34 -2.55
N ASN A 63 -15.98 -10.12 -1.58
CA ASN A 63 -16.65 -10.31 -0.30
C ASN A 63 -16.10 -9.29 0.71
N THR A 64 -16.63 -8.08 0.67
CA THR A 64 -16.24 -7.01 1.60
C THR A 64 -17.06 -7.15 2.90
N HIS A 65 -16.38 -7.48 4.00
CA HIS A 65 -17.00 -7.61 5.31
C HIS A 65 -17.29 -6.23 5.93
N HIS A 66 -18.39 -5.60 5.52
CA HIS A 66 -18.77 -4.26 5.99
C HIS A 66 -19.04 -4.15 7.51
N THR A 67 -19.18 -5.29 8.20
CA THR A 67 -19.24 -5.33 9.67
C THR A 67 -17.96 -4.81 10.31
N ASP A 68 -16.82 -4.94 9.61
CA ASP A 68 -15.51 -4.55 10.10
C ASP A 68 -15.35 -3.02 10.13
N TYR A 69 -16.13 -2.28 9.33
CA TYR A 69 -16.12 -0.82 9.30
C TYR A 69 -16.72 -0.17 10.56
N LYS A 70 -17.34 -0.97 11.44
CA LYS A 70 -17.76 -0.52 12.78
C LYS A 70 -16.61 -0.56 13.78
N ASN A 71 -15.53 -1.26 13.47
CA ASN A 71 -14.35 -1.33 14.33
C ASN A 71 -13.41 -0.17 13.99
N GLN A 72 -13.16 0.66 14.99
CA GLN A 72 -12.25 1.80 14.87
C GLN A 72 -10.87 1.37 14.33
N ALA A 73 -10.33 0.25 14.83
CA ALA A 73 -9.02 -0.24 14.41
C ALA A 73 -8.96 -0.53 12.90
N TRP A 74 -10.03 -1.07 12.31
CA TRP A 74 -10.08 -1.32 10.87
C TRP A 74 -10.16 -0.03 10.07
N ASN A 75 -10.92 0.97 10.54
CA ASN A 75 -11.00 2.27 9.87
C ASN A 75 -9.62 2.95 9.83
N ILE A 76 -8.88 2.89 10.94
CA ILE A 76 -7.50 3.41 11.03
C ILE A 76 -6.58 2.70 10.02
N VAL A 77 -6.62 1.37 9.96
CA VAL A 77 -5.78 0.61 9.00
C VAL A 77 -6.12 0.96 7.56
N TYR A 78 -7.40 1.10 7.23
CA TYR A 78 -7.80 1.51 5.88
C TYR A 78 -7.33 2.92 5.56
N GLN A 79 -7.45 3.86 6.50
CA GLN A 79 -6.97 5.23 6.32
C GLN A 79 -5.45 5.27 6.09
N LEU A 80 -4.68 4.48 6.84
CA LEU A 80 -3.23 4.34 6.64
C LEU A 80 -2.88 3.82 5.24
N VAL A 81 -3.54 2.75 4.82
CA VAL A 81 -3.28 2.14 3.50
C VAL A 81 -3.68 3.09 2.38
N LEU A 82 -4.85 3.74 2.47
CA LEU A 82 -5.31 4.68 1.45
C LEU A 82 -4.39 5.89 1.35
N GLN A 83 -3.96 6.47 2.48
CA GLN A 83 -3.02 7.58 2.47
C GLN A 83 -1.68 7.19 1.82
N PHE A 84 -1.14 6.01 2.15
CA PHE A 84 0.07 5.51 1.50
C PHE A 84 -0.09 5.38 -0.02
N LEU A 85 -1.23 4.86 -0.48
CA LEU A 85 -1.51 4.72 -1.91
C LEU A 85 -1.64 6.08 -2.60
N GLU A 86 -2.26 7.06 -1.94
CA GLU A 86 -2.43 8.43 -2.45
C GLU A 86 -1.08 9.14 -2.59
N GLU A 87 -0.24 9.11 -1.55
CA GLU A 87 1.11 9.70 -1.56
C GLU A 87 2.00 9.12 -2.67
N ASN A 88 1.84 7.83 -2.95
CA ASN A 88 2.57 7.13 -4.01
C ASN A 88 1.88 7.17 -5.38
N ASN A 89 0.83 7.98 -5.55
CA ASN A 89 0.09 8.14 -6.81
C ASN A 89 -0.46 6.81 -7.40
N MET A 90 -0.81 5.84 -6.56
CA MET A 90 -1.30 4.52 -6.96
C MET A 90 -2.80 4.54 -7.32
N LYS A 91 -3.19 5.44 -8.23
CA LYS A 91 -4.59 5.74 -8.58
C LYS A 91 -5.39 4.50 -9.03
N LEU A 92 -4.80 3.65 -9.88
CA LEU A 92 -5.45 2.44 -10.37
C LEU A 92 -5.88 1.49 -9.24
N THR A 93 -5.04 1.39 -8.20
CA THR A 93 -5.33 0.55 -7.02
C THR A 93 -6.47 1.16 -6.21
N ILE A 94 -6.45 2.48 -5.98
CA ILE A 94 -7.52 3.19 -5.27
C ILE A 94 -8.86 3.05 -6.02
N ASP A 95 -8.85 3.22 -7.33
CA ASP A 95 -10.03 3.07 -8.18
C ASP A 95 -10.59 1.65 -8.12
N THR A 96 -9.70 0.64 -8.12
CA THR A 96 -10.10 -0.77 -8.00
C THR A 96 -10.74 -1.04 -6.64
N ILE A 97 -10.12 -0.60 -5.54
CA ILE A 97 -10.67 -0.76 -4.19
C ILE A 97 -12.04 -0.08 -4.09
N THR A 98 -12.15 1.15 -4.60
CA THR A 98 -13.40 1.91 -4.59
C THR A 98 -14.50 1.17 -5.35
N LYS A 99 -14.16 0.58 -6.51
CA LYS A 99 -15.09 -0.22 -7.30
C LYS A 99 -15.53 -1.48 -6.55
N GLU A 100 -14.60 -2.19 -5.92
CA GLU A 100 -14.86 -3.42 -5.17
C GLU A 100 -15.67 -3.20 -3.89
N CYS A 101 -15.49 -2.06 -3.21
CA CYS A 101 -16.30 -1.67 -2.06
C CYS A 101 -17.75 -1.28 -2.44
N GLY A 102 -18.01 -1.01 -3.72
CA GLY A 102 -19.35 -0.80 -4.26
C GLY A 102 -20.16 0.27 -3.51
N SER A 103 -21.43 -0.02 -3.23
CA SER A 103 -22.35 0.93 -2.59
C SER A 103 -22.10 1.13 -1.09
N ALA A 104 -21.32 0.26 -0.44
CA ALA A 104 -20.95 0.45 0.96
C ALA A 104 -19.91 1.57 1.14
N GLY A 105 -19.16 1.87 0.08
CA GLY A 105 -18.10 2.87 0.10
C GLY A 105 -16.88 2.45 0.91
N LEU A 106 -15.89 3.35 0.95
CA LEU A 106 -14.71 3.21 1.79
C LEU A 106 -15.06 3.50 3.26
N PRO A 107 -14.31 2.94 4.22
CA PRO A 107 -14.45 3.28 5.63
C PRO A 107 -14.35 4.79 5.85
N LYS A 108 -15.08 5.31 6.84
CA LYS A 108 -15.00 6.72 7.19
C LYS A 108 -13.62 7.00 7.78
N ASN A 109 -13.04 8.14 7.39
CA ASN A 109 -11.85 8.66 8.06
C ASN A 109 -12.13 8.85 9.54
N ASP A 110 -11.22 8.35 10.37
CA ASP A 110 -11.29 8.55 11.80
C ASP A 110 -10.84 9.98 12.11
N SER A 111 -11.71 10.77 12.73
CA SER A 111 -11.41 12.14 13.16
C SER A 111 -10.33 12.19 14.24
N ASP A 112 -10.08 11.08 14.92
CA ASP A 112 -9.10 10.99 16.01
C ASP A 112 -7.65 10.91 15.48
N ILE A 113 -7.47 10.60 14.20
CA ILE A 113 -6.16 10.62 13.52
C ILE A 113 -6.01 11.94 12.77
N GLY A 114 -5.34 12.90 13.42
CA GLY A 114 -4.99 14.18 12.80
C GLY A 114 -3.99 14.03 11.65
N SER A 115 -2.94 13.21 11.85
CA SER A 115 -1.95 12.83 10.84
C SER A 115 -1.55 11.37 11.06
N VAL A 116 -1.35 10.65 9.96
CA VAL A 116 -0.85 9.26 9.98
C VAL A 116 0.56 9.19 10.55
N ASP A 117 1.40 10.17 10.26
CA ASP A 117 2.77 10.23 10.78
C ASP A 117 2.76 10.38 12.30
N ASP A 118 1.96 11.31 12.83
CA ASP A 118 1.78 11.51 14.27
C ASP A 118 1.27 10.24 14.97
N TYR A 119 0.38 9.50 14.30
CA TYR A 119 -0.13 8.23 14.84
C TYR A 119 0.96 7.16 14.90
N MET A 120 1.79 7.05 13.86
CA MET A 120 2.90 6.11 13.84
C MET A 120 4.00 6.47 14.85
N GLU A 121 4.33 7.74 15.01
CA GLU A 121 5.27 8.20 16.05
C GLU A 121 4.79 7.80 17.45
N ARG A 122 3.50 8.03 17.75
CA ARG A 122 2.91 7.57 19.02
C ARG A 122 3.00 6.06 19.21
N LEU A 123 2.78 5.28 18.16
CA LEU A 123 2.90 3.82 18.24
C LEU A 123 4.34 3.37 18.50
N LEU A 124 5.32 4.06 17.91
CA LEU A 124 6.74 3.81 18.17
C LEU A 124 7.09 4.11 19.62
N ASP A 125 6.69 5.27 20.15
CA ASP A 125 6.89 5.64 21.56
C ASP A 125 6.27 4.61 22.52
N ILE A 126 5.05 4.14 22.22
CA ILE A 126 4.39 3.08 22.99
C ILE A 126 5.20 1.79 22.91
N SER A 127 5.70 1.41 21.75
CA SER A 127 6.47 0.19 21.57
C SER A 127 7.79 0.21 22.34
N GLU A 128 8.50 1.35 22.35
CA GLU A 128 9.76 1.54 23.07
C GLU A 128 9.54 1.56 24.59
N SER A 129 8.49 2.25 25.04
CA SER A 129 8.11 2.24 26.46
C SER A 129 7.69 0.84 26.94
N LEU A 130 7.03 0.05 26.10
CA LEU A 130 6.70 -1.34 26.39
C LEU A 130 7.97 -2.21 26.44
N ALA A 131 8.87 -2.08 25.46
CA ALA A 131 10.10 -2.85 25.38
C ALA A 131 11.03 -2.62 26.58
N SER A 132 11.07 -1.38 27.10
CA SER A 132 11.87 -0.99 28.25
C SER A 132 11.29 -1.45 29.60
N LYS A 133 9.99 -1.75 29.69
CA LYS A 133 9.35 -2.25 30.93
C LYS A 133 9.74 -3.70 31.21
N GLN A 134 10.48 -3.91 32.31
CA GLN A 134 10.77 -5.26 32.82
C GLN A 134 9.52 -5.97 33.35
N PHE A 135 9.50 -7.31 33.26
CA PHE A 135 8.38 -8.15 33.68
C PHE A 135 7.90 -7.84 35.11
N GLN A 136 8.81 -7.61 36.04
CA GLN A 136 8.47 -7.29 37.44
C GLN A 136 7.66 -5.99 37.57
N ALA A 137 8.01 -4.95 36.79
CA ALA A 137 7.26 -3.70 36.77
C ALA A 137 5.84 -3.92 36.21
N ARG A 138 5.71 -4.75 35.15
CA ARG A 138 4.40 -5.11 34.58
C ARG A 138 3.51 -5.87 35.58
N VAL A 139 4.08 -6.79 36.36
CA VAL A 139 3.33 -7.53 37.40
C VAL A 139 2.89 -6.61 38.54
N ALA A 140 3.70 -5.61 38.91
CA ALA A 140 3.34 -4.63 39.92
C ALA A 140 2.20 -3.70 39.44
N GLU A 141 2.26 -3.25 38.19
CA GLU A 141 1.22 -2.43 37.54
C GLU A 141 -0.11 -3.19 37.47
N TRP A 142 -0.08 -4.45 37.00
CA TRP A 142 -1.27 -5.30 36.93
C TRP A 142 -1.91 -5.52 38.31
N LYS A 143 -1.12 -5.82 39.35
CA LYS A 143 -1.62 -5.95 40.72
C LYS A 143 -2.24 -4.66 41.26
N ALA A 144 -1.71 -3.50 40.86
CA ALA A 144 -2.25 -2.21 41.27
C ALA A 144 -3.56 -1.86 40.53
N GLU A 145 -3.72 -2.29 39.28
CA GLU A 145 -4.98 -2.16 38.54
C GLU A 145 -6.07 -3.09 39.09
N ASP A 146 -5.72 -4.34 39.43
CA ASP A 146 -6.65 -5.31 40.02
C ASP A 146 -7.18 -4.82 41.39
N ALA A 147 -6.31 -4.21 42.19
CA ALA A 147 -6.70 -3.59 43.46
C ALA A 147 -7.64 -2.37 43.29
N LYS A 148 -7.57 -1.65 42.16
CA LYS A 148 -8.48 -0.54 41.83
C LYS A 148 -9.82 -1.04 41.28
N GLY A 149 -9.84 -2.19 40.61
CA GLY A 149 -11.07 -2.83 40.12
C GLY A 149 -12.00 -3.34 41.23
N LEU A 150 -11.45 -3.66 42.41
CA LEU A 150 -12.19 -4.10 43.60
C LEU A 150 -12.89 -2.99 44.41
N GLN A 151 -12.79 -1.72 43.99
CA GLN A 151 -13.48 -0.58 44.63
C GLN A 151 -14.72 -0.08 43.86
N LYS A 152 -15.23 -0.84 42.89
CA LYS A 152 -16.53 -0.58 42.26
C LYS A 152 -17.59 -1.58 42.73
#